data_AF-A0A563CZN2-F1
#
_entry.id   AF-A0A563CZN2-F1
#
_cell.length_a   1.000
_cell.length_b   1.000
_cell.length_c   1.000
_cell.angle_alpha   90.00
_cell.angle_beta   90.00
_cell.angle_gamma   90.00
#
_symmetry.space_group_name_H-M   'P 1'
#
loop_
_entity.id
_entity.type
_entity.pdbx_description
1 polymer ?
#
loop_
_entity_poly.entity_id
_entity_poly.type
_entity_poly.pdbx_seq_one_letter_code
_entity_poly.pdbx_strand_id
1 'polypeptide(L)'
;MDSEFATIVQRIGNILKNKEKKPLCVLGGYIVGATIVRDDWEEKFQARYPLLNEIAELGADLEVTDDLKRAGEIVKQIQYKFTQLRLPQTDAS
;
A
#
# COMPACT_ATOMS: atom_id res chain seq x y z
N MET A 1 -17.69 -5.17 -4.82
CA MET A 1 -16.33 -4.61 -4.59
C MET A 1 -15.86 -4.08 -5.94
N ASP A 2 -15.40 -2.83 -6.01
CA ASP A 2 -14.91 -2.21 -7.25
C ASP A 2 -13.78 -3.08 -7.85
N SER A 3 -13.87 -3.44 -9.13
CA SER A 3 -12.92 -4.35 -9.79
C SER A 3 -11.53 -3.73 -9.92
N GLU A 4 -11.46 -2.40 -10.06
CA GLU A 4 -10.19 -1.67 -10.11
C GLU A 4 -9.53 -1.67 -8.72
N PHE A 5 -10.32 -1.41 -7.66
CA PHE A 5 -9.86 -1.53 -6.27
C PHE A 5 -9.32 -2.92 -5.97
N ALA A 6 -10.07 -3.98 -6.28
CA ALA A 6 -9.63 -5.36 -6.03
C ALA A 6 -8.31 -5.68 -6.76
N THR A 7 -8.12 -5.15 -7.97
CA THR A 7 -6.89 -5.30 -8.75
C THR A 7 -5.70 -4.61 -8.06
N ILE A 8 -5.87 -3.38 -7.56
CA ILE A 8 -4.82 -2.64 -6.84
C ILE A 8 -4.43 -3.40 -5.57
N VAL A 9 -5.43 -3.85 -4.80
CA VAL A 9 -5.21 -4.62 -3.56
C VAL A 9 -4.47 -5.92 -3.84
N GLN A 10 -4.83 -6.63 -4.90
CA GLN A 10 -4.12 -7.84 -5.30
C GLN A 10 -2.66 -7.56 -5.70
N ARG A 11 -2.40 -6.47 -6.43
CA ARG A 11 -1.03 -6.06 -6.80
C ARG A 11 -0.19 -5.75 -5.57
N ILE A 12 -0.71 -4.96 -4.63
CA ILE A 12 -0.03 -4.66 -3.36
C ILE A 12 0.24 -5.95 -2.58
N GLY A 13 -0.73 -6.87 -2.52
CA GLY A 13 -0.54 -8.19 -1.89
C GLY A 13 0.60 -8.99 -2.51
N ASN A 14 0.76 -8.95 -3.84
CA ASN A 14 1.86 -9.62 -4.53
C ASN A 14 3.22 -8.96 -4.27
N ILE A 15 3.25 -7.63 -4.17
CA ILE A 15 4.47 -6.87 -3.80
C ILE A 15 4.92 -7.29 -2.39
N LEU A 16 4.01 -7.27 -1.42
CA LEU A 16 4.30 -7.61 -0.03
C LEU A 16 4.74 -9.07 0.17
N LYS A 17 4.24 -10.01 -0.64
CA LYS A 17 4.70 -11.42 -0.62
C LYS A 17 6.13 -11.58 -1.11
N ASN A 18 6.62 -10.68 -1.95
CA ASN A 18 7.97 -10.75 -2.53
C ASN A 18 8.98 -9.84 -1.81
N LYS A 19 8.62 -9.27 -0.64
CA LYS A 19 9.44 -8.29 0.08
C LYS A 19 10.83 -8.78 0.51
N GLU A 20 11.03 -10.09 0.65
CA GLU A 20 12.33 -10.67 1.06
C GLU A 20 13.33 -10.76 -0.10
N LYS A 21 12.89 -10.53 -1.35
CA LYS A 21 13.72 -10.69 -2.55
C LYS A 21 14.36 -9.38 -3.04
N LYS A 22 14.00 -8.23 -2.46
CA LYS A 22 14.39 -6.90 -2.94
C LYS A 22 14.65 -5.93 -1.79
N PRO A 23 15.46 -4.88 -2.00
CA PRO A 23 15.61 -3.78 -1.05
C PRO A 23 14.26 -3.14 -0.71
N LEU A 24 14.13 -2.61 0.52
CA LEU A 24 12.88 -2.03 0.99
C LEU A 24 12.47 -0.77 0.21
N CYS A 25 13.41 0.08 -0.19
CA CYS A 25 13.12 1.25 -1.05
C CYS A 25 12.48 0.83 -2.39
N VAL A 26 12.93 -0.27 -2.98
CA VAL A 26 12.34 -0.83 -4.21
C VAL A 26 10.91 -1.34 -3.96
N LEU A 27 10.62 -1.85 -2.76
CA LEU A 27 9.26 -2.21 -2.37
C LEU A 27 8.35 -0.97 -2.35
N GLY A 28 8.85 0.16 -1.82
CA GLY A 28 8.16 1.44 -1.79
C GLY A 28 7.77 1.93 -3.18
N GLY A 29 8.74 1.98 -4.10
CA GLY A 29 8.48 2.40 -5.49
C GLY A 29 7.46 1.51 -6.22
N TYR A 30 7.39 0.20 -5.92
CA TYR A 30 6.35 -0.66 -6.48
C TYR A 30 4.96 -0.39 -5.91
N ILE A 31 4.86 0.01 -4.64
CA ILE A 31 3.58 0.41 -4.05
C ILE A 31 3.14 1.72 -4.70
N VAL A 32 4.02 2.72 -4.79
CA VAL A 32 3.77 4.01 -5.45
C VAL A 32 3.32 3.82 -6.91
N GLY A 33 4.01 2.96 -7.66
CA GLY A 33 3.66 2.63 -9.04
C GLY A 33 2.31 1.89 -9.18
N ALA A 34 1.83 1.24 -8.12
CA ALA A 34 0.50 0.63 -8.10
C ALA A 34 -0.60 1.61 -7.68
N THR A 35 -0.24 2.78 -7.15
CA THR A 35 -1.15 3.74 -6.50
C THR A 35 -1.00 5.16 -7.06
N ILE A 36 -0.18 6.01 -6.45
CA ILE A 36 -0.09 7.48 -6.63
C ILE A 36 0.27 7.89 -8.05
N VAL A 37 1.06 7.06 -8.76
CA VAL A 37 1.47 7.35 -10.15
C VAL A 37 0.31 7.14 -11.14
N ARG A 38 -0.83 6.62 -10.71
CA ARG A 38 -2.01 6.52 -11.57
C ARG A 38 -2.66 7.89 -11.76
N ASP A 39 -2.95 8.24 -13.01
CA ASP A 39 -3.64 9.49 -13.36
C ASP A 39 -5.00 9.66 -12.66
N ASP A 40 -5.67 8.56 -12.33
CA ASP A 40 -7.00 8.55 -11.70
C ASP A 40 -6.98 8.42 -10.17
N TRP A 41 -5.80 8.50 -9.54
CA TRP A 41 -5.66 8.21 -8.11
C TRP A 41 -6.48 9.15 -7.22
N GLU A 42 -6.30 10.46 -7.37
CA GLU A 42 -6.94 11.46 -6.51
C GLU A 42 -8.47 11.42 -6.65
N GLU A 43 -8.95 11.35 -7.90
CA GLU A 43 -10.38 11.40 -8.23
C GLU A 43 -11.13 10.12 -7.84
N LYS A 44 -10.52 8.94 -8.04
CA LYS A 44 -11.22 7.67 -7.87
C LYS A 44 -10.90 6.96 -6.56
N PHE A 45 -9.69 7.08 -6.01
CA PHE A 45 -9.23 6.19 -4.95
C PHE A 45 -8.91 6.89 -3.64
N GLN A 46 -8.23 8.05 -3.68
CA GLN A 46 -7.74 8.74 -2.49
C GLN A 46 -8.85 9.02 -1.46
N ALA A 47 -9.94 9.69 -1.89
CA ALA A 47 -11.04 10.03 -1.00
C ALA A 47 -11.95 8.83 -0.66
N ARG A 48 -12.06 7.85 -1.57
CA ARG A 48 -12.99 6.72 -1.44
C ARG A 48 -12.43 5.57 -0.59
N TYR A 49 -11.11 5.41 -0.55
CA TYR A 49 -10.45 4.32 0.15
C TYR A 49 -9.32 4.84 1.04
N PRO A 50 -9.63 5.43 2.21
CA PRO A 50 -8.63 6.05 3.09
C PRO A 50 -7.50 5.11 3.50
N LEU A 51 -7.81 3.86 3.88
CA LEU A 51 -6.79 2.86 4.23
C LEU A 51 -5.87 2.51 3.05
N LEU A 52 -6.40 2.53 1.82
CA LEU A 52 -5.60 2.31 0.62
C LEU A 52 -4.70 3.53 0.36
N ASN A 53 -5.20 4.75 0.61
CA ASN A 53 -4.39 5.97 0.54
C ASN A 53 -3.25 5.98 1.56
N GLU A 54 -3.51 5.61 2.81
CA GLU A 54 -2.45 5.50 3.83
C GLU A 54 -1.36 4.49 3.45
N ILE A 55 -1.73 3.37 2.81
CA ILE A 55 -0.74 2.41 2.27
C ILE A 55 0.10 3.04 1.16
N ALA A 56 -0.51 3.87 0.32
CA ALA A 56 0.17 4.55 -0.77
C ALA A 56 1.18 5.58 -0.26
N GLU A 57 0.79 6.40 0.72
CA GLU A 57 1.66 7.37 1.39
C GLU A 57 2.84 6.68 2.08
N LEU A 58 2.59 5.60 2.83
CA LEU A 58 3.66 4.80 3.43
C LEU A 58 4.58 4.15 2.37
N GLY A 59 4.05 3.83 1.19
CA GLY A 59 4.84 3.37 0.06
C GLY A 59 5.81 4.44 -0.45
N ALA A 60 5.36 5.69 -0.55
CA ALA A 60 6.20 6.82 -0.92
C ALA A 60 7.27 7.12 0.15
N ASP A 61 6.88 7.10 1.42
CA ASP A 61 7.84 7.23 2.54
C ASP A 61 8.90 6.13 2.48
N LEU A 62 8.49 4.89 2.22
CA LEU A 62 9.40 3.75 2.12
C LEU A 62 10.40 3.90 0.97
N GLU A 63 9.95 4.42 -0.17
CA GLU A 63 10.76 4.58 -1.38
C GLU A 63 11.97 5.50 -1.13
N VAL A 64 11.77 6.55 -0.33
CA VAL A 64 12.80 7.56 -0.03
C VAL A 64 13.53 7.33 1.31
N THR A 65 13.22 6.25 2.03
CA THR A 65 13.84 5.95 3.33
C THR A 65 15.09 5.08 3.17
N ASP A 66 16.26 5.67 3.46
CA ASP A 66 17.54 4.96 3.49
C ASP A 66 17.85 4.29 4.83
N ASP A 67 17.21 4.72 5.93
CA ASP A 67 17.38 4.13 7.25
C ASP A 67 16.65 2.77 7.34
N LEU A 68 17.43 1.69 7.46
CA LEU A 68 16.89 0.32 7.45
C LEU A 68 15.92 0.03 8.59
N LYS A 69 16.13 0.63 9.77
CA LYS A 69 15.24 0.43 10.93
C LYS A 69 13.89 1.07 10.65
N ARG A 70 13.90 2.32 10.20
CA ARG A 70 12.71 3.09 9.82
C ARG A 70 11.97 2.43 8.65
N ALA A 71 12.69 2.01 7.62
CA ALA A 71 12.11 1.28 6.50
C ALA A 71 11.41 -0.01 6.97
N GLY A 72 12.02 -0.74 7.90
CA GLY A 72 11.42 -1.93 8.52
C GLY A 72 10.15 -1.62 9.31
N GLU A 73 10.09 -0.49 10.01
CA GLU A 73 8.88 -0.01 10.70
C GLU A 73 7.76 0.36 9.72
N ILE A 74 8.09 1.06 8.64
CA ILE A 74 7.12 1.43 7.59
C ILE A 74 6.51 0.18 6.95
N VAL A 75 7.33 -0.82 6.63
CA VAL A 75 6.85 -2.10 6.06
C VAL A 75 5.87 -2.79 7.00
N LYS A 76 6.15 -2.81 8.32
CA LYS A 76 5.22 -3.38 9.31
C LYS A 76 3.88 -2.65 9.31
N GLN A 77 3.89 -1.32 9.22
CA GLN A 77 2.67 -0.50 9.15
C GLN A 77 1.87 -0.80 7.87
N ILE A 78 2.54 -0.89 6.73
CA ILE A 78 1.91 -1.26 5.44
C ILE A 78 1.25 -2.63 5.56
N GLN A 79 1.95 -3.64 6.11
CA GLN A 79 1.39 -4.99 6.27
C GLN A 79 0.19 -5.03 7.22
N TYR A 80 0.24 -4.26 8.31
CA TYR A 80 -0.86 -4.15 9.25
C TYR A 80 -2.11 -3.56 8.58
N LYS A 81 -1.97 -2.40 7.94
CA LYS A 81 -3.07 -1.74 7.22
C LYS A 81 -3.59 -2.60 6.06
N PHE A 82 -2.71 -3.27 5.33
CA PHE A 82 -3.10 -4.20 4.28
C PHE A 82 -3.93 -5.37 4.81
N THR A 83 -3.65 -5.85 6.02
CA THR A 83 -4.45 -6.89 6.67
C THR A 83 -5.85 -6.36 7.03
N GLN A 84 -5.94 -5.15 7.58
CA GLN A 84 -7.22 -4.48 7.85
C GLN A 84 -8.06 -4.31 6.58
N LEU A 85 -7.41 -3.99 5.47
CA LEU A 85 -8.04 -3.82 4.16
C LEU A 85 -8.62 -5.12 3.58
N ARG A 86 -8.14 -6.29 4.03
CA ARG A 86 -8.63 -7.61 3.63
C ARG A 86 -9.66 -8.20 4.59
N LEU A 87 -9.73 -7.72 5.82
CA LEU A 87 -10.78 -8.13 6.74
C LEU A 87 -12.11 -7.50 6.28
N PRO A 88 -13.25 -8.18 6.45
CA PRO A 88 -14.53 -7.50 6.36
C PRO A 88 -14.44 -6.32 7.33
N GLN A 89 -14.62 -5.09 6.81
CA GLN A 89 -14.87 -3.95 7.68
C GLN A 89 -16.20 -4.30 8.34
N THR A 90 -16.15 -4.86 9.55
CA THR A 90 -17.36 -5.05 10.34
C THR A 90 -17.80 -3.64 10.67
N ASP A 91 -18.73 -3.11 9.88
CA ASP A 91 -19.43 -1.89 10.23
C ASP A 91 -20.00 -2.13 11.63
N ALA A 92 -19.44 -1.44 12.61
CA ALA A 92 -20.04 -1.35 13.93
C ALA A 92 -21.40 -0.68 13.72
N SER A 93 -22.44 -1.52 13.70
CA SER A 93 -23.84 -1.11 13.70
C SER A 93 -24.20 -0.38 14.98
#